data_AF-Q8DV11-F1
#
_entry.id   AF-Q8DV11-F1
#
_cell.length_a   1.000
_cell.length_b   1.000
_cell.length_c   1.000
_cell.angle_alpha   90.00
_cell.angle_beta   90.00
_cell.angle_gamma   90.00
#
_symmetry.space_group_name_H-M   'P 1'
#
loop_
_entity.id
_entity.type
_entity.pdbx_description
1 polymer ?
#
loop_
_entity_poly.entity_id
_entity_poly.type
_entity_poly.pdbx_seq_one_letter_code
_entity_poly.pdbx_strand_id
1 'polypeptide(L)'
;MKKIINVIVLSLSVFFLIACSNSSTGEKTSQSSEETKVRLIVKTDSNKTDEKVAFKKGATVMDVLKDNYKVKESGGFITTIDGVTQDKKAGRYWMFDVNDKLASKAADKIKVKNGDKIEFYLKVYKGKN
;
A
#
# COMPACT_ATOMS: atom_id res chain seq x y z
N MET A 1 57.35 -39.15 5.37
CA MET A 1 57.14 -40.17 4.31
C MET A 1 55.81 -39.82 3.64
N LYS A 2 55.61 -39.69 2.33
CA LYS A 2 56.39 -39.96 1.13
C LYS A 2 55.90 -38.96 0.04
N LYS A 3 56.82 -38.64 -0.86
CA LYS A 3 56.86 -37.54 -1.86
C LYS A 3 55.79 -37.61 -2.95
N ILE A 4 55.36 -36.45 -3.46
CA ILE A 4 55.09 -36.12 -4.89
C ILE A 4 54.78 -34.61 -4.97
N ILE A 5 55.70 -33.69 -5.32
CA ILE A 5 56.41 -33.41 -6.59
C ILE A 5 55.49 -32.94 -7.73
N ASN A 6 55.53 -31.61 -7.93
CA ASN A 6 55.48 -30.79 -9.14
C ASN A 6 54.54 -31.17 -10.31
N VAL A 7 53.59 -30.29 -10.61
CA VAL A 7 53.43 -29.76 -11.97
C VAL A 7 53.24 -28.24 -11.90
N ILE A 8 54.22 -27.55 -12.48
CA ILE A 8 54.26 -26.13 -12.79
C ILE A 8 53.28 -25.87 -13.93
N VAL A 9 52.30 -24.99 -13.73
CA VAL A 9 51.64 -24.29 -14.83
C VAL A 9 51.83 -22.80 -14.61
N LEU A 10 52.84 -22.30 -15.32
CA LEU A 10 53.13 -20.91 -15.55
C LEU A 10 51.97 -20.30 -16.35
N SER A 11 51.09 -19.55 -15.69
CA SER A 11 50.20 -18.62 -16.38
C SER A 11 50.29 -17.25 -15.71
N LEU A 12 51.25 -16.50 -16.24
CA LEU A 12 51.48 -15.08 -16.04
C LEU A 12 50.23 -14.31 -16.52
N SER A 13 49.54 -13.61 -15.62
CA SER A 13 48.60 -12.54 -15.97
C SER A 13 48.39 -11.62 -14.77
N VAL A 14 49.42 -10.81 -14.50
CA VAL A 14 49.28 -9.60 -13.71
C VAL A 14 48.63 -8.55 -14.61
N PHE A 15 47.34 -8.30 -14.41
CA PHE A 15 46.74 -7.03 -14.78
C PHE A 15 46.31 -6.32 -13.51
N PHE A 16 47.22 -5.52 -12.96
CA PHE A 16 46.83 -4.37 -12.17
C PHE A 16 46.40 -3.27 -13.15
N LEU A 17 45.12 -2.95 -13.17
CA LEU A 17 44.66 -1.62 -13.54
C LEU A 17 43.82 -1.08 -12.40
N ILE A 18 44.49 -0.23 -11.62
CA ILE A 18 43.88 0.70 -10.67
C ILE A 18 43.00 1.65 -11.50
N ALA A 19 41.69 1.58 -11.29
CA ALA A 19 40.75 2.60 -11.76
C ALA A 19 40.20 3.35 -10.53
N CYS A 20 40.99 4.28 -10.00
CA CYS A 20 40.41 5.44 -9.31
C CYS A 20 39.99 6.44 -10.39
N SER A 21 38.70 6.47 -10.71
CA SER A 21 38.07 7.60 -11.38
C SER A 21 37.12 8.25 -10.39
N ASN A 22 37.51 9.43 -9.93
CA ASN A 22 36.72 10.30 -9.09
C ASN A 22 35.76 11.10 -10.00
N SER A 23 34.46 10.83 -9.92
CA SER A 23 33.43 11.72 -10.46
C SER A 23 32.10 11.45 -9.77
N SER A 24 31.86 12.27 -8.76
CA SER A 24 30.62 13.00 -8.48
C SER A 24 29.28 12.32 -8.75
N THR A 25 28.42 12.49 -7.74
CA THR A 25 26.98 12.63 -7.86
C THR A 25 26.21 11.32 -7.78
N GLY A 26 25.80 11.05 -6.55
CA GLY A 26 24.84 10.03 -6.22
C GLY A 26 24.90 9.76 -4.74
N GLU A 27 24.82 10.80 -3.92
CA GLU A 27 24.04 10.65 -2.69
C GLU A 27 22.75 9.94 -3.14
N LYS A 28 22.64 8.64 -2.85
CA LYS A 28 21.34 8.14 -2.43
C LYS A 28 21.10 8.86 -1.12
N THR A 29 20.66 10.11 -1.26
CA THR A 29 19.72 10.74 -0.36
C THR A 29 18.70 9.64 -0.13
N SER A 30 18.85 8.96 1.00
CA SER A 30 17.74 8.44 1.75
C SER A 30 16.83 9.64 1.88
N GLN A 31 16.01 9.84 0.86
CA GLN A 31 14.94 10.81 0.86
C GLN A 31 14.12 10.31 2.02
N SER A 32 14.29 10.98 3.16
CA SER A 32 13.33 11.00 4.24
C SER A 32 12.05 11.48 3.57
N SER A 33 11.35 10.55 2.93
CA SER A 33 10.02 10.74 2.43
C SER A 33 9.25 11.11 3.66
N GLU A 34 8.81 12.37 3.74
CA GLU A 34 7.69 12.69 4.61
C GLU A 34 6.63 11.64 4.31
N GLU A 35 6.46 10.68 5.22
CA GLU A 35 5.59 9.54 4.99
C GLU A 35 4.18 10.12 4.86
N THR A 36 3.68 10.17 3.63
CA THR A 36 2.33 10.62 3.37
C THR A 36 1.38 9.62 4.00
N LYS A 37 0.65 10.06 5.02
CA LYS A 37 -0.25 9.23 5.82
C LYS A 37 -1.67 9.74 5.73
N VAL A 38 -2.62 8.82 5.77
CA VAL A 38 -4.03 9.11 5.99
C VAL A 38 -4.49 8.48 7.30
N ARG A 39 -5.55 9.01 7.87
CA ARG A 39 -6.27 8.34 8.96
C ARG A 39 -7.34 7.44 8.35
N LEU A 40 -7.15 6.13 8.44
CA LEU A 40 -8.07 5.12 7.95
C LEU A 40 -8.89 4.56 9.11
N ILE A 41 -10.20 4.60 8.96
CA ILE A 41 -11.16 4.12 9.95
C ILE A 41 -12.05 3.08 9.27
N VAL A 42 -12.17 1.89 9.86
CA VAL A 42 -13.11 0.85 9.41
C VAL A 42 -14.04 0.51 10.56
N LYS A 43 -15.34 0.80 10.37
CA LYS A 43 -16.40 0.54 11.34
C LYS A 43 -17.27 -0.61 10.88
N THR A 44 -17.50 -1.54 11.79
CA THR A 44 -18.44 -2.66 11.69
C THR A 44 -19.40 -2.59 12.88
N ASP A 45 -20.41 -3.45 12.91
CA ASP A 45 -21.37 -3.47 14.03
C ASP A 45 -20.70 -3.80 15.38
N SER A 46 -19.64 -4.61 15.37
CA SER A 46 -18.95 -5.08 16.59
C SER A 46 -17.66 -4.35 16.89
N ASN A 47 -16.99 -3.79 15.88
CA ASN A 47 -15.65 -3.24 16.00
C ASN A 47 -15.46 -1.94 15.24
N LYS A 48 -14.53 -1.12 15.72
CA LYS A 48 -14.01 0.06 15.04
C LYS A 48 -12.48 0.05 15.09
N THR A 49 -11.85 0.04 13.93
CA THR A 49 -10.41 0.27 13.77
C THR A 49 -10.17 1.72 13.36
N ASP A 50 -9.11 2.33 13.89
CA ASP A 50 -8.78 3.74 13.70
C ASP A 50 -7.26 3.91 13.73
N GLU A 51 -6.65 4.06 12.55
CA GLU A 51 -5.21 3.96 12.37
C GLU A 51 -4.67 4.99 11.39
N LYS A 52 -3.36 5.24 11.46
CA LYS A 52 -2.64 6.08 10.49
C LYS A 52 -1.84 5.18 9.58
N VAL A 53 -2.18 5.17 8.30
CA VAL A 53 -1.54 4.30 7.31
C VAL A 53 -0.81 5.15 6.27
N ALA A 54 0.39 4.71 5.89
CA ALA A 54 1.13 5.34 4.81
C ALA A 54 0.51 4.95 3.46
N PHE A 55 0.65 5.82 2.46
CA PHE A 55 0.18 5.54 1.10
C PHE A 55 1.20 6.02 0.07
N LYS A 56 1.18 5.39 -1.11
CA LYS A 56 2.03 5.77 -2.24
C LYS A 56 1.45 6.99 -2.96
N LYS A 57 2.31 7.91 -3.42
CA LYS A 57 1.86 9.08 -4.18
C LYS A 57 0.99 8.66 -5.37
N GLY A 58 -0.20 9.26 -5.47
CA GLY A 58 -1.16 8.95 -6.53
C GLY A 58 -2.12 7.79 -6.22
N ALA A 59 -1.98 7.13 -5.07
CA ALA A 59 -2.91 6.10 -4.61
C ALA A 59 -4.34 6.64 -4.49
N THR A 60 -5.29 5.73 -4.68
CA THR A 60 -6.71 5.97 -4.50
C THR A 60 -7.18 5.52 -3.12
N VAL A 61 -8.40 5.90 -2.74
CA VAL A 61 -9.04 5.44 -1.50
C VAL A 61 -9.15 3.91 -1.49
N MET A 62 -9.42 3.28 -2.64
CA MET A 62 -9.46 1.82 -2.77
C MET A 62 -8.08 1.19 -2.59
N ASP A 63 -7.02 1.79 -3.15
CA ASP A 63 -5.66 1.27 -3.02
C ASP A 63 -5.23 1.26 -1.55
N VAL A 64 -5.47 2.38 -0.85
CA VAL A 64 -5.19 2.48 0.59
C VAL A 64 -5.95 1.42 1.38
N LEU A 65 -7.23 1.19 1.07
CA LEU A 65 -7.99 0.15 1.75
C LEU A 65 -7.42 -1.26 1.49
N LYS A 66 -7.09 -1.58 0.24
CA LYS A 66 -6.55 -2.90 -0.16
C LYS A 66 -5.15 -3.18 0.36
N ASP A 67 -4.33 -2.14 0.53
CA ASP A 67 -2.98 -2.27 1.09
C ASP A 67 -3.03 -2.66 2.58
N ASN A 68 -4.14 -2.39 3.28
CA ASN A 68 -4.28 -2.63 4.72
C ASN A 68 -5.32 -3.71 5.07
N TYR A 69 -6.27 -4.00 4.19
CA TYR A 69 -7.40 -4.92 4.43
C TYR A 69 -7.64 -5.85 3.26
N LYS A 70 -8.21 -7.04 3.53
CA LYS A 70 -8.70 -7.96 2.49
C LYS A 70 -10.04 -7.46 1.97
N VAL A 71 -10.06 -6.97 0.73
CA VAL A 71 -11.26 -6.40 0.10
C VAL A 71 -11.79 -7.32 -0.99
N LYS A 72 -13.13 -7.49 -1.05
CA LYS A 72 -13.82 -8.07 -2.21
C LYS A 72 -14.73 -7.03 -2.85
N GLU A 73 -14.76 -6.99 -4.17
CA GLU A 73 -15.54 -6.03 -4.94
C GLU A 73 -16.49 -6.71 -5.92
N SER A 74 -17.54 -5.99 -6.30
CA SER A 74 -18.47 -6.39 -7.37
C SER A 74 -19.01 -5.14 -8.04
N GLY A 75 -18.78 -5.00 -9.35
CA GLY A 75 -19.28 -3.85 -10.13
C GLY A 75 -18.79 -2.49 -9.63
N GLY A 76 -17.56 -2.43 -9.09
CA GLY A 76 -16.98 -1.20 -8.54
C GLY A 76 -17.41 -0.85 -7.11
N PHE A 77 -18.23 -1.69 -6.47
CA PHE A 77 -18.62 -1.53 -5.07
C PHE A 77 -17.85 -2.49 -4.16
N ILE A 78 -17.47 -2.00 -2.99
CA ILE A 78 -16.91 -2.81 -1.92
C ILE A 78 -18.02 -3.70 -1.36
N THR A 79 -17.79 -5.00 -1.33
CA THR A 79 -18.75 -5.98 -0.83
C THR A 79 -18.34 -6.61 0.48
N THR A 80 -17.03 -6.68 0.75
CA THR A 80 -16.45 -7.28 1.96
C THR A 80 -15.16 -6.56 2.32
N ILE A 81 -14.97 -6.29 3.61
CA ILE A 81 -13.69 -5.85 4.20
C ILE A 81 -13.38 -6.82 5.34
N ASP A 82 -12.23 -7.50 5.28
CA ASP A 82 -11.76 -8.48 6.29
C ASP A 82 -12.82 -9.51 6.72
N GLY A 83 -13.54 -10.04 5.74
CA GLY A 83 -14.56 -11.07 5.96
C GLY A 83 -15.93 -10.53 6.37
N VAL A 84 -16.07 -9.24 6.66
CA VAL A 84 -17.36 -8.61 6.96
C VAL A 84 -18.06 -8.21 5.66
N THR A 85 -19.08 -8.98 5.29
CA THR A 85 -19.83 -8.82 4.04
C THR A 85 -21.08 -7.95 4.22
N GLN A 86 -21.37 -7.16 3.20
CA GLN A 86 -22.62 -6.40 3.10
C GLN A 86 -23.86 -7.30 3.05
N ASP A 87 -25.02 -6.79 3.49
CA ASP A 87 -26.30 -7.52 3.42
C ASP A 87 -27.22 -6.86 2.40
N LYS A 88 -27.22 -7.41 1.18
CA LYS A 88 -28.08 -6.91 0.10
C LYS A 88 -29.57 -7.07 0.40
N LYS A 89 -29.98 -8.12 1.13
CA LYS A 89 -31.39 -8.36 1.46
C LYS A 89 -31.89 -7.31 2.45
N ALA A 90 -31.06 -6.93 3.42
CA ALA A 90 -31.33 -5.85 4.35
C ALA A 90 -31.03 -4.44 3.78
N GLY A 91 -30.61 -4.32 2.51
CA GLY A 91 -30.21 -3.06 1.90
C GLY A 91 -29.01 -2.40 2.60
N ARG A 92 -28.15 -3.18 3.26
CA ARG A 92 -27.01 -2.71 4.03
C ARG A 92 -25.73 -2.84 3.21
N TYR A 93 -25.13 -1.71 2.86
CA TYR A 93 -23.98 -1.61 1.95
C TYR A 93 -22.77 -0.96 2.62
N TRP A 94 -21.57 -1.28 2.14
CA TRP A 94 -20.38 -0.54 2.51
C TRP A 94 -20.41 0.86 1.87
N MET A 95 -20.31 1.87 2.72
CA MET A 95 -20.19 3.27 2.36
C MET A 95 -18.86 3.79 2.87
N PHE A 96 -18.46 4.95 2.36
CA PHE A 96 -17.30 5.64 2.91
C PHE A 96 -17.39 7.15 2.81
N ASP A 97 -16.77 7.80 3.78
CA ASP A 97 -16.63 9.24 3.84
C ASP A 97 -15.15 9.61 3.65
N VAL A 98 -14.91 10.73 3.00
CA VAL A 98 -13.60 11.37 2.91
C VAL A 98 -13.70 12.75 3.54
N ASN A 99 -12.94 12.99 4.60
CA ASN A 99 -12.96 14.23 5.38
C ASN A 99 -14.38 14.62 5.82
N ASP A 100 -15.08 13.68 6.48
CA ASP A 100 -16.42 13.87 7.04
C ASP A 100 -17.54 14.10 6.01
N LYS A 101 -17.25 13.83 4.73
CA LYS A 101 -18.21 13.97 3.64
C LYS A 101 -18.40 12.64 2.93
N LEU A 102 -19.65 12.24 2.76
CA LEU A 102 -20.00 11.07 1.97
C LEU A 102 -19.39 11.18 0.57
N ALA A 103 -18.66 10.14 0.16
CA ALA A 103 -18.01 10.13 -1.13
C ALA A 103 -19.04 10.15 -2.27
N SER A 104 -18.82 11.04 -3.25
CA SER A 104 -19.67 11.18 -4.44
C SER A 104 -19.22 10.31 -5.62
N LYS A 105 -18.09 9.62 -5.48
CA LYS A 105 -17.47 8.75 -6.51
C LYS A 105 -17.02 7.44 -5.86
N ALA A 106 -16.82 6.42 -6.68
CA ALA A 106 -16.24 5.16 -6.23
C ALA A 106 -14.82 5.35 -5.66
N ALA A 107 -14.42 4.49 -4.73
CA ALA A 107 -13.16 4.60 -4.00
C ALA A 107 -11.92 4.50 -4.91
N ASP A 108 -12.02 3.81 -6.05
CA ASP A 108 -10.96 3.72 -7.08
C ASP A 108 -10.84 5.00 -7.94
N LYS A 109 -11.76 5.96 -7.78
CA LYS A 109 -11.76 7.24 -8.51
C LYS A 109 -11.35 8.44 -7.65
N ILE A 110 -11.10 8.25 -6.36
CA ILE A 110 -10.73 9.32 -5.44
C ILE A 110 -9.27 9.13 -5.05
N LYS A 111 -8.41 10.07 -5.47
CA LYS A 111 -7.00 10.11 -5.03
C LYS A 111 -6.91 10.64 -3.61
N VAL A 112 -6.09 9.98 -2.79
CA VAL A 112 -5.86 10.39 -1.40
C VAL A 112 -4.80 11.50 -1.31
N LYS A 113 -4.93 12.34 -0.30
CA LYS A 113 -3.99 13.40 0.06
C LYS A 113 -3.47 13.18 1.48
N ASN A 114 -2.29 13.71 1.76
CA ASN A 114 -1.71 13.62 3.08
C ASN A 114 -2.63 14.26 4.12
N GLY A 115 -2.88 13.57 5.23
CA GLY A 115 -3.77 14.01 6.29
C GLY A 115 -5.26 13.75 6.05
N ASP A 116 -5.67 13.18 4.91
CA ASP A 116 -7.07 12.83 4.68
C ASP A 116 -7.56 11.85 5.76
N LYS A 117 -8.82 12.02 6.16
CA LYS A 117 -9.57 11.05 6.96
C LYS A 117 -10.49 10.26 6.06
N ILE A 118 -10.33 8.95 6.05
CA ILE A 118 -11.14 8.03 5.27
C ILE A 118 -11.85 7.09 6.24
N GLU A 119 -13.17 7.08 6.20
CA GLU A 119 -13.98 6.24 7.09
C GLU A 119 -14.88 5.32 6.27
N PHE A 120 -14.72 4.01 6.43
CA PHE A 120 -15.59 2.98 5.88
C PHE A 120 -16.57 2.49 6.94
N TYR A 121 -17.84 2.33 6.56
CA TYR A 121 -18.90 1.86 7.46
C TYR A 121 -20.04 1.19 6.70
N LEU A 122 -20.78 0.32 7.37
CA LEU A 122 -22.02 -0.26 6.83
C LEU A 122 -23.19 0.70 7.03
N LYS A 123 -23.95 0.97 5.97
CA LYS A 123 -25.16 1.80 6.01
C LYS A 123 -26.34 1.07 5.39
N VAL A 124 -27.48 1.09 6.08
CA VAL A 124 -28.75 0.65 5.53
C VAL A 124 -29.31 1.74 4.62
N TYR A 125 -29.43 1.46 3.33
CA TYR A 125 -30.14 2.29 2.38
C TYR A 125 -31.61 1.90 2.38
N LYS A 126 -32.44 2.64 3.13
CA LYS A 126 -33.89 2.55 2.99
C LYS A 126 -34.26 3.30 1.72
N GLY A 127 -34.64 2.57 0.67
CA GLY A 127 -35.34 3.18 -0.45
C GLY A 127 -36.53 3.96 0.10
N LYS A 128 -36.72 5.21 -0.33
CA LYS A 128 -37.95 5.92 -0.03
C LYS A 128 -39.08 5.12 -0.68
N ASN A 129 -39.85 4.39 0.13
CA ASN A 129 -41.17 3.92 -0.28
C ASN A 129 -42.11 5.11 -0.38
#